data_AF-A0A3M6TSC2-F1
#
_entry.id   AF-A0A3M6TSC2-F1
#
_cell.length_a   1.000
_cell.length_b   1.000
_cell.length_c   1.000
_cell.angle_alpha   90.00
_cell.angle_beta   90.00
_cell.angle_gamma   90.00
#
_symmetry.space_group_name_H-M   'P 1'
#
loop_
_entity.id
_entity.type
_entity.pdbx_description
1 polymer ?
#
loop_
_entity_poly.entity_id
_entity_poly.type
_entity_poly.pdbx_seq_one_letter_code
_entity_poly.pdbx_strand_id
1 'polypeptide(L)'
;MQAAPFSPVTDIKIVSQKERYPPGYFMLTKTVQGNDGQLFDSTWRHKGKRYLCFARQGGQNVIEDLTVIGEDDHVPAGFTALTKAHDDDDKALRKHFLCFKIKASKTAVSAVFDIVLINRNKGETAPPGYKLITNEVNNLSVCFKAAPMTREPPGPPSVHQNPYNVPPQNQWYGQAPVPSPQQHQLGYQALPAVSAKPGASSAIEGLPFEVNSKFEMLWKKSGPVIPAMQSLSVSDIDVKYNYDFSKERAVTSR
;
A
#
# COMPACT_ATOMS: atom_id res chain seq x y z
N MET A 1 -16.84 5.19 -16.15
CA MET A 1 -15.39 4.91 -16.30
C MET A 1 -14.91 4.30 -15.00
N GLN A 2 -14.47 3.05 -15.04
CA GLN A 2 -14.12 2.26 -13.85
C GLN A 2 -12.79 2.78 -13.28
N ALA A 3 -12.82 3.33 -12.05
CA ALA A 3 -11.61 3.76 -11.37
C ALA A 3 -10.65 2.56 -11.27
N ALA A 4 -9.41 2.72 -11.73
CA ALA A 4 -8.41 1.68 -11.59
C ALA A 4 -8.28 1.35 -10.09
N PRO A 5 -8.51 0.09 -9.67
CA PRO A 5 -8.41 -0.28 -8.27
C PRO A 5 -6.97 -0.06 -7.79
N PHE A 6 -6.80 0.23 -6.50
CA PHE A 6 -5.49 0.27 -5.83
C PHE A 6 -4.61 -0.89 -6.30
N SER A 7 -3.28 -0.72 -6.42
CA SER A 7 -2.41 -1.84 -6.75
C SER A 7 -2.40 -2.89 -5.63
N PRO A 8 -2.32 -4.20 -5.94
CA PRO A 8 -2.32 -5.25 -4.94
C PRO A 8 -1.08 -5.16 -4.04
N VAL A 9 -1.20 -5.65 -2.81
CA VAL A 9 -0.08 -5.83 -1.89
C VAL A 9 0.83 -6.93 -2.46
N THR A 10 2.12 -6.62 -2.52
CA THR A 10 3.15 -7.45 -3.15
C THR A 10 4.13 -8.03 -2.14
N ASP A 11 4.33 -7.35 -1.01
CA ASP A 11 5.23 -7.79 0.06
C ASP A 11 4.79 -7.18 1.40
N ILE A 12 5.10 -7.86 2.50
CA ILE A 12 4.77 -7.47 3.87
C ILE A 12 5.98 -7.72 4.76
N LYS A 13 6.30 -6.75 5.61
CA LYS A 13 7.39 -6.83 6.57
C LYS A 13 6.96 -6.30 7.93
N ILE A 14 7.67 -6.75 8.96
CA ILE A 14 7.62 -6.19 10.29
C ILE A 14 8.93 -5.46 10.54
N VAL A 15 8.87 -4.27 11.13
CA VAL A 15 10.05 -3.46 11.48
C VAL A 15 10.00 -3.04 12.94
N SER A 16 11.16 -2.85 13.57
CA SER A 16 11.28 -2.40 14.94
C SER A 16 11.32 -0.89 15.09
N GLN A 17 11.89 -0.20 14.11
CA GLN A 17 11.98 1.25 14.06
C GLN A 17 11.12 1.80 12.92
N LYS A 18 10.30 2.82 13.21
CA LYS A 18 9.38 3.42 12.23
C LYS A 18 10.12 4.10 11.08
N GLU A 19 11.40 4.42 11.27
CA GLU A 19 12.24 5.14 10.33
C GLU A 19 13.06 4.20 9.45
N ARG A 20 13.12 2.89 9.76
CA ARG A 20 13.95 1.88 9.07
C ARG A 20 13.16 0.94 8.16
N TYR A 21 11.93 1.30 7.79
CA TYR A 21 11.19 0.52 6.81
C TYR A 21 11.77 0.66 5.41
N PRO A 22 11.66 -0.38 4.56
CA PRO A 22 12.26 -0.34 3.25
C PRO A 22 11.60 0.74 2.37
N PRO A 23 12.36 1.36 1.43
CA PRO A 23 11.80 2.25 0.43
C PRO A 23 10.66 1.59 -0.36
N GLY A 24 9.61 2.36 -0.67
CA GLY A 24 8.45 1.89 -1.43
C GLY A 24 7.38 1.15 -0.61
N TYR A 25 7.57 1.02 0.70
CA TYR A 25 6.58 0.45 1.62
C TYR A 25 5.70 1.53 2.25
N PHE A 26 4.49 1.15 2.60
CA PHE A 26 3.57 1.91 3.43
C PHE A 26 3.68 1.43 4.87
N MET A 27 3.99 2.33 5.79
CA MET A 27 4.05 2.02 7.21
C MET A 27 2.67 2.09 7.85
N LEU A 28 2.27 1.04 8.55
CA LEU A 28 1.04 0.97 9.34
C LEU A 28 1.35 1.23 10.81
N THR A 29 1.43 2.51 11.18
CA THR A 29 1.78 2.92 12.56
C THR A 29 0.59 3.05 13.49
N LYS A 30 -0.63 3.09 12.94
CA LYS A 30 -1.86 3.41 13.67
C LYS A 30 -2.99 2.45 13.31
N THR A 31 -3.93 2.31 14.24
CA THR A 31 -5.23 1.65 13.99
C THR A 31 -6.16 2.56 13.20
N VAL A 32 -7.32 2.03 12.79
CA VAL A 32 -8.35 2.79 12.06
C VAL A 32 -8.89 4.01 12.81
N GLN A 33 -8.80 4.03 14.14
CA GLN A 33 -9.16 5.19 14.97
C GLN A 33 -7.93 5.96 15.52
N GLY A 34 -6.73 5.70 15.00
CA GLY A 34 -5.53 6.47 15.37
C GLY A 34 -4.82 6.02 16.65
N ASN A 35 -5.19 4.88 17.24
CA ASN A 35 -4.43 4.27 18.34
C ASN A 35 -3.09 3.74 17.83
N ASP A 36 -2.07 3.59 18.70
CA ASP A 36 -0.75 3.07 18.27
C ASP A 36 -0.86 1.62 17.77
N GLY A 37 -0.32 1.36 16.58
CA GLY A 37 -0.35 0.07 15.89
C GLY A 37 0.84 -0.84 16.22
N GLN A 38 1.36 -0.78 17.45
CA GLN A 38 2.49 -1.59 17.87
C GLN A 38 2.04 -3.04 18.12
N LEU A 39 2.59 -3.99 17.36
CA LEU A 39 2.17 -5.40 17.38
C LEU A 39 2.94 -6.28 18.37
N PHE A 40 4.05 -5.79 18.92
CA PHE A 40 4.88 -6.57 19.86
C PHE A 40 4.34 -6.49 21.29
N ASP A 41 4.06 -7.66 21.87
CA ASP A 41 3.69 -7.82 23.29
C ASP A 41 4.93 -7.62 24.20
N SER A 42 5.25 -6.35 24.42
CA SER A 42 6.34 -5.89 25.29
C SER A 42 6.06 -6.21 26.77
N THR A 43 7.03 -6.80 27.45
CA THR A 43 7.03 -7.00 28.91
C THR A 43 8.33 -6.49 29.52
N TRP A 44 8.42 -6.52 30.85
CA TRP A 44 9.63 -6.11 31.56
C TRP A 44 10.89 -6.90 31.14
N ARG A 45 10.74 -8.19 30.76
CA ARG A 45 11.83 -9.06 30.28
C ARG A 45 12.09 -8.94 28.78
N HIS A 46 11.06 -8.66 27.98
CA HIS A 46 11.15 -8.59 26.53
C HIS A 46 10.57 -7.27 26.06
N LYS A 47 11.44 -6.26 25.93
CA LYS A 47 11.07 -4.92 25.47
C LYS A 47 11.33 -4.83 23.97
N GLY A 48 10.36 -4.31 23.23
CA GLY A 48 10.47 -4.15 21.80
C GLY A 48 9.24 -3.47 21.20
N LYS A 49 9.44 -2.78 20.08
CA LYS A 49 8.34 -2.29 19.25
C LYS A 49 8.39 -3.01 17.93
N ARG A 50 7.22 -3.29 17.35
CA ARG A 50 7.09 -3.91 16.03
C ARG A 50 5.92 -3.28 15.32
N TYR A 51 6.14 -2.84 14.09
CA TYR A 51 5.14 -2.21 13.24
C TYR A 51 5.10 -2.93 11.91
N LEU A 52 3.89 -3.06 11.36
CA LEU A 52 3.69 -3.65 10.04
C LEU A 52 3.93 -2.61 8.96
N CYS A 53 4.59 -3.01 7.89
CA CYS A 53 4.67 -2.24 6.66
C CYS A 53 4.48 -3.16 5.46
N PHE A 54 4.00 -2.61 4.35
CA PHE A 54 3.71 -3.41 3.16
C PHE A 54 3.89 -2.61 1.86
N ALA A 55 4.24 -3.28 0.77
CA ALA A 55 4.49 -2.66 -0.53
C ALA A 55 3.42 -3.02 -1.55
N ARG A 56 3.20 -2.14 -2.54
CA ARG A 56 2.21 -2.32 -3.62
C ARG A 56 2.79 -2.24 -5.04
N GLN A 57 4.12 -2.15 -5.19
CA GLN A 57 4.73 -1.83 -6.48
C GLN A 57 5.15 -3.06 -7.27
N GLY A 58 4.64 -3.16 -8.51
CA GLY A 58 5.31 -3.73 -9.69
C GLY A 58 5.88 -5.16 -9.60
N GLY A 59 5.44 -5.95 -8.62
CA GLY A 59 5.96 -7.29 -8.37
C GLY A 59 5.37 -8.34 -9.30
N GLN A 60 6.15 -9.38 -9.59
CA GLN A 60 5.64 -10.59 -10.25
C GLN A 60 4.69 -11.39 -9.33
N ASN A 61 4.67 -11.06 -8.05
CA ASN A 61 3.92 -11.74 -7.00
C ASN A 61 3.00 -10.78 -6.25
N VAL A 62 1.90 -11.34 -5.77
CA VAL A 62 0.91 -10.67 -4.92
C VAL A 62 0.64 -11.51 -3.68
N ILE A 63 0.23 -10.83 -2.62
CA ILE A 63 -0.29 -11.46 -1.42
C ILE A 63 -1.74 -11.86 -1.69
N GLU A 64 -2.02 -13.16 -1.66
CA GLU A 64 -3.36 -13.72 -1.88
C GLU A 64 -4.19 -13.73 -0.59
N ASP A 65 -3.55 -14.02 0.55
CA ASP A 65 -4.23 -14.19 1.84
C ASP A 65 -3.31 -13.94 3.04
N LEU A 66 -3.91 -13.66 4.20
CA LEU A 66 -3.22 -13.37 5.47
C LEU A 66 -3.86 -14.11 6.64
N THR A 67 -3.03 -14.55 7.58
CA THR A 67 -3.47 -15.14 8.84
C THR A 67 -2.47 -14.89 9.96
N VAL A 68 -2.91 -15.02 11.20
CA VAL A 68 -2.06 -14.99 12.39
C VAL A 68 -2.22 -16.32 13.10
N ILE A 69 -1.11 -16.96 13.44
CA ILE A 69 -1.07 -18.25 14.15
C ILE A 69 -0.29 -18.11 15.45
N GLY A 70 -0.48 -19.03 16.40
CA GLY A 70 0.38 -19.16 17.56
C GLY A 70 1.81 -19.56 17.16
N GLU A 71 2.79 -19.24 18.00
CA GLU A 71 4.20 -19.57 17.76
C GLU A 71 4.46 -21.10 17.74
N ASP A 72 3.63 -21.88 18.45
CA ASP A 72 3.69 -23.34 18.49
C ASP A 72 2.82 -24.02 17.41
N ASP A 73 2.02 -23.24 16.67
CA ASP A 73 1.14 -23.77 15.62
C ASP A 73 1.91 -24.03 14.32
N HIS A 74 1.45 -25.01 13.54
CA HIS A 74 1.99 -25.25 12.21
C HIS A 74 1.58 -24.16 11.21
N VAL A 75 2.54 -23.70 10.40
CA VAL A 75 2.28 -22.78 9.29
C VAL A 75 1.33 -23.45 8.28
N PRO A 76 0.18 -22.84 7.95
CA PRO A 76 -0.77 -23.43 7.01
C PRO A 76 -0.17 -23.66 5.61
N ALA A 77 -0.67 -24.66 4.89
CA ALA A 77 -0.15 -25.01 3.57
C ALA A 77 -0.19 -23.81 2.60
N GLY A 78 0.97 -23.52 1.99
CA GLY A 78 1.16 -22.42 1.05
C GLY A 78 1.37 -21.04 1.69
N PHE A 79 1.32 -20.93 3.02
CA PHE A 79 1.67 -19.70 3.73
C PHE A 79 3.16 -19.68 4.09
N THR A 80 3.70 -18.47 4.26
CA THR A 80 5.03 -18.19 4.79
C THR A 80 4.88 -17.36 6.05
N ALA A 81 5.59 -17.73 7.13
CA ALA A 81 5.58 -17.01 8.39
C ALA A 81 6.65 -15.90 8.42
N LEU A 82 6.27 -14.71 8.90
CA LEU A 82 7.20 -13.66 9.27
C LEU A 82 7.77 -13.95 10.66
N THR A 83 8.96 -14.56 10.69
CA THR A 83 9.62 -14.98 11.93
C THR A 83 10.51 -13.88 12.51
N LYS A 84 11.09 -13.03 11.66
CA LYS A 84 12.03 -11.97 12.05
C LYS A 84 11.59 -10.59 11.55
N ALA A 85 11.94 -9.57 12.31
CA ALA A 85 11.83 -8.18 11.89
C ALA A 85 12.91 -7.86 10.87
N HIS A 86 12.60 -6.93 9.96
CA HIS A 86 13.42 -6.63 8.81
C HIS A 86 14.71 -5.88 9.14
N ASP A 87 14.69 -5.05 10.19
CA ASP A 87 15.73 -4.06 10.49
C ASP A 87 16.64 -4.43 11.67
N ASP A 88 16.27 -5.45 12.47
CA ASP A 88 17.07 -5.91 13.61
C ASP A 88 17.22 -7.44 13.75
N ASP A 89 16.75 -8.24 12.78
CA ASP A 89 16.82 -9.72 12.74
C ASP A 89 16.28 -10.47 13.98
N ASP A 90 15.70 -9.75 14.94
CA ASP A 90 15.03 -10.27 16.12
C ASP A 90 13.60 -10.73 15.78
N LYS A 91 12.92 -11.39 16.71
CA LYS A 91 11.55 -11.90 16.51
C LYS A 91 10.61 -10.82 15.96
N ALA A 92 9.86 -11.15 14.91
CA ALA A 92 8.88 -10.24 14.31
C ALA A 92 7.71 -9.95 15.26
N LEU A 93 7.21 -10.98 15.93
CA LEU A 93 6.12 -10.93 16.89
C LEU A 93 6.44 -11.85 18.07
N ARG A 94 5.65 -11.76 19.15
CA ARG A 94 5.81 -12.59 20.34
C ARG A 94 4.57 -13.47 20.52
N LYS A 95 4.77 -14.78 20.78
CA LYS A 95 3.72 -15.81 20.92
C LYS A 95 2.93 -16.10 19.64
N HIS A 96 3.19 -15.38 18.55
CA HIS A 96 2.45 -15.48 17.31
C HIS A 96 3.37 -15.28 16.11
N PHE A 97 2.92 -15.75 14.94
CA PHE A 97 3.46 -15.37 13.65
C PHE A 97 2.36 -14.74 12.77
N LEU A 98 2.74 -13.67 12.06
CA LEU A 98 1.95 -13.20 10.93
C LEU A 98 2.37 -14.00 9.70
N CYS A 99 1.41 -14.67 9.09
CA CYS A 99 1.62 -15.53 7.94
C CYS A 99 0.92 -14.95 6.71
N PHE A 100 1.56 -15.06 5.55
CA PHE A 100 1.00 -14.60 4.29
C PHE A 100 1.14 -15.66 3.21
N LYS A 101 0.18 -15.71 2.29
CA LYS A 101 0.19 -16.58 1.13
C LYS A 101 0.56 -15.77 -0.10
N ILE A 102 1.65 -16.11 -0.76
CA ILE A 102 2.14 -15.42 -1.96
C ILE A 102 1.79 -16.21 -3.21
N LYS A 103 1.35 -15.52 -4.27
CA LYS A 103 1.06 -16.10 -5.58
C LYS A 103 1.60 -15.23 -6.69
N ALA A 104 1.98 -15.84 -7.81
CA ALA A 104 2.34 -15.08 -9.00
C ALA A 104 1.12 -14.28 -9.48
N SER A 105 1.30 -12.99 -9.79
CA SER A 105 0.22 -12.08 -10.18
C SER A 105 -0.57 -12.59 -11.40
N LYS A 106 0.10 -13.34 -12.30
CA LYS A 106 -0.51 -13.93 -13.50
C LYS A 106 -1.47 -15.08 -13.20
N THR A 107 -1.31 -15.76 -12.07
CA THR A 107 -2.08 -16.96 -11.70
C THR A 107 -2.97 -16.76 -10.47
N ALA A 108 -2.74 -15.70 -9.69
CA ALA A 108 -3.57 -15.33 -8.56
C ALA A 108 -5.03 -15.09 -8.98
N VAL A 109 -5.97 -15.66 -8.23
CA VAL A 109 -7.42 -15.44 -8.44
C VAL A 109 -7.90 -14.21 -7.65
N SER A 110 -7.26 -13.94 -6.51
CA SER A 110 -7.50 -12.78 -5.66
C SER A 110 -6.20 -12.24 -5.12
N ALA A 111 -6.21 -10.98 -4.72
CA ALA A 111 -5.12 -10.37 -3.98
C ALA A 111 -5.64 -9.50 -2.83
N VAL A 112 -4.79 -9.32 -1.84
CA VAL A 112 -4.95 -8.31 -0.79
C VAL A 112 -4.60 -6.96 -1.38
N PHE A 113 -5.42 -5.95 -1.13
CA PHE A 113 -5.25 -4.57 -1.63
C PHE A 113 -5.02 -3.56 -0.52
N ASP A 114 -5.50 -3.86 0.69
CA ASP A 114 -5.30 -2.99 1.84
C ASP A 114 -5.22 -3.79 3.14
N ILE A 115 -4.50 -3.24 4.10
CA ILE A 115 -4.26 -3.82 5.42
C ILE A 115 -4.44 -2.71 6.45
N VAL A 116 -5.27 -2.96 7.45
CA VAL A 116 -5.52 -2.03 8.56
C VAL A 116 -5.44 -2.77 9.89
N LEU A 117 -5.21 -2.02 10.97
CA LEU A 117 -5.25 -2.54 12.32
C LEU A 117 -6.48 -2.02 13.03
N ILE A 118 -7.10 -2.86 13.86
CA ILE A 118 -8.15 -2.44 14.78
C ILE A 118 -7.80 -2.83 16.21
N ASN A 119 -8.29 -2.06 17.18
CA ASN A 119 -8.26 -2.44 18.58
C ASN A 119 -9.68 -2.73 19.08
N ARG A 120 -10.06 -4.01 19.11
CA ARG A 120 -11.41 -4.45 19.51
C ARG A 120 -11.72 -4.12 20.96
N ASN A 121 -10.72 -4.16 21.84
CA ASN A 121 -10.86 -3.78 23.25
C ASN A 121 -11.17 -2.29 23.45
N LYS A 122 -10.89 -1.46 22.43
CA LYS A 122 -11.27 -0.03 22.38
C LYS A 122 -12.55 0.23 21.57
N GLY A 123 -13.29 -0.81 21.21
CA GLY A 123 -14.54 -0.69 20.43
C GLY A 123 -14.32 -0.41 18.95
N GLU A 124 -13.09 -0.56 18.43
CA GLU A 124 -12.84 -0.43 16.99
C GLU A 124 -13.35 -1.68 16.25
N THR A 125 -13.98 -1.45 15.09
CA THR A 125 -14.51 -2.51 14.23
C THR A 125 -13.82 -2.48 12.86
N ALA A 126 -13.76 -3.64 12.21
CA ALA A 126 -13.19 -3.73 10.86
C ALA A 126 -14.02 -2.86 9.90
N PRO A 127 -13.38 -2.05 9.02
CA PRO A 127 -14.12 -1.29 8.04
C PRO A 127 -14.91 -2.18 7.07
N PRO A 128 -15.99 -1.69 6.44
CA PRO A 128 -16.78 -2.48 5.50
C PRO A 128 -15.93 -3.08 4.37
N GLY A 129 -16.12 -4.38 4.12
CA GLY A 129 -15.40 -5.14 3.08
C GLY A 129 -14.00 -5.63 3.49
N TYR A 130 -13.58 -5.42 4.74
CA TYR A 130 -12.36 -6.03 5.28
C TYR A 130 -12.67 -7.37 5.94
N LYS A 131 -11.80 -8.35 5.72
CA LYS A 131 -11.76 -9.60 6.46
C LYS A 131 -10.96 -9.38 7.75
N LEU A 132 -11.51 -9.82 8.87
CA LEU A 132 -10.87 -9.79 10.18
C LEU A 132 -10.09 -11.11 10.40
N ILE A 133 -8.82 -11.01 10.78
CA ILE A 133 -8.06 -12.17 11.27
C ILE A 133 -8.42 -12.39 12.74
N THR A 134 -8.82 -13.61 13.09
CA THR A 134 -9.36 -13.94 14.42
C THR A 134 -8.33 -13.82 15.53
N ASN A 135 -7.09 -14.25 15.29
CA ASN A 135 -6.03 -14.23 16.30
C ASN A 135 -5.45 -12.82 16.45
N GLU A 136 -5.50 -12.30 17.67
CA GLU A 136 -5.02 -10.96 18.00
C GLU A 136 -3.55 -10.96 18.44
N VAL A 137 -2.86 -9.86 18.15
CA VAL A 137 -1.46 -9.63 18.57
C VAL A 137 -1.38 -8.31 19.31
N ASN A 138 -0.93 -8.36 20.57
CA ASN A 138 -0.87 -7.19 21.45
C ASN A 138 -2.21 -6.40 21.52
N ASN A 139 -3.34 -7.10 21.63
CA ASN A 139 -4.70 -6.55 21.64
C ASN A 139 -5.11 -5.82 20.34
N LEU A 140 -4.38 -6.06 19.25
CA LEU A 140 -4.70 -5.56 17.92
C LEU A 140 -5.08 -6.72 17.02
N SER A 141 -6.11 -6.52 16.20
CA SER A 141 -6.44 -7.45 15.12
C SER A 141 -5.98 -6.86 13.79
N VAL A 142 -5.38 -7.72 12.96
CA VAL A 142 -5.05 -7.38 11.58
C VAL A 142 -6.29 -7.63 10.72
N CYS A 143 -6.66 -6.64 9.93
CA CYS A 143 -7.76 -6.73 8.96
C CYS A 143 -7.22 -6.47 7.57
N PHE A 144 -7.77 -7.14 6.56
CA PHE A 144 -7.34 -6.93 5.18
C PHE A 144 -8.49 -6.95 4.19
N LYS A 145 -8.38 -6.16 3.14
CA LYS A 145 -9.35 -6.12 2.03
C LYS A 145 -8.78 -6.89 0.85
N ALA A 146 -9.45 -7.96 0.45
CA ALA A 146 -9.10 -8.74 -0.72
C ALA A 146 -10.12 -8.54 -1.84
N ALA A 147 -9.67 -8.57 -3.09
CA ALA A 147 -10.54 -8.50 -4.26
C ALA A 147 -10.06 -9.46 -5.36
N PRO A 148 -10.95 -9.86 -6.30
CA PRO A 148 -10.56 -10.65 -7.45
C PRO A 148 -9.51 -9.92 -8.31
N MET A 149 -8.56 -10.67 -8.85
CA MET A 149 -7.58 -10.15 -9.81
C MET A 149 -8.19 -10.13 -11.21
N THR A 150 -8.21 -8.96 -11.85
CA THR A 150 -8.62 -8.84 -13.26
C THR A 150 -7.58 -9.53 -14.13
N ARG A 151 -7.99 -10.61 -14.81
CA ARG A 151 -7.17 -11.22 -15.84
C ARG A 151 -7.28 -10.36 -17.09
N GLU A 152 -6.16 -9.88 -17.62
CA GLU A 152 -6.16 -9.50 -19.03
C GLU A 152 -6.48 -10.76 -19.84
N PRO A 153 -7.48 -10.72 -20.73
CA PRO A 153 -7.71 -11.80 -21.67
C PRO A 153 -6.39 -12.07 -22.42
N PRO A 154 -6.07 -13.33 -22.75
CA PRO A 154 -4.97 -13.60 -23.67
C PRO A 154 -5.25 -12.80 -24.95
N GLY A 155 -4.39 -11.82 -25.25
CA GLY A 155 -4.46 -11.11 -26.51
C GLY A 155 -4.39 -12.12 -27.67
N PRO A 156 -5.03 -11.84 -28.81
CA PRO A 156 -4.95 -12.73 -29.96
C PRO A 156 -3.48 -12.95 -30.34
N PRO A 157 -3.09 -14.17 -30.75
CA PRO A 157 -1.72 -14.46 -31.15
C PRO A 157 -1.31 -13.51 -32.27
N SER A 158 -0.31 -12.68 -32.01
CA SER A 158 0.31 -11.82 -33.02
C SER A 158 0.98 -12.72 -34.06
N VAL A 159 0.34 -12.86 -35.22
CA VAL A 159 0.91 -13.50 -36.41
C VAL A 159 2.05 -12.62 -36.90
N HIS A 160 3.28 -12.92 -36.49
CA HIS A 160 4.46 -12.35 -37.13
C HIS A 160 4.60 -12.96 -38.53
N GLN A 161 4.16 -12.22 -39.55
CA GLN A 161 4.59 -12.44 -40.92
C GLN A 161 5.99 -11.84 -41.08
N ASN A 162 7.00 -12.71 -41.13
CA ASN A 162 8.28 -12.38 -41.76
C ASN A 162 8.11 -12.46 -43.27
N PRO A 163 8.62 -11.46 -44.02
CA PRO A 163 9.18 -11.74 -45.33
C PRO A 163 10.64 -11.30 -45.37
N TYR A 164 11.50 -12.30 -45.54
CA TYR A 164 12.85 -12.11 -46.06
C TYR A 164 12.78 -11.33 -47.38
N ASN A 165 13.60 -10.28 -47.51
CA ASN A 165 14.11 -9.92 -48.83
C ASN A 165 15.49 -9.27 -48.70
N VAL A 166 16.48 -9.93 -49.28
CA VAL A 166 17.88 -9.48 -49.40
C VAL A 166 18.08 -9.05 -50.86
N PRO A 167 18.73 -7.90 -51.12
CA PRO A 167 19.44 -7.72 -52.39
C PRO A 167 20.96 -7.48 -52.19
N PRO A 168 21.79 -7.74 -53.22
CA PRO A 168 23.22 -8.01 -53.08
C PRO A 168 24.15 -6.78 -53.25
N GLN A 169 25.37 -6.97 -52.76
CA GLN A 169 26.61 -6.17 -52.82
C GLN A 169 26.78 -5.11 -53.92
N ASN A 170 27.45 -4.01 -53.55
CA ASN A 170 28.64 -3.54 -54.27
C ASN A 170 29.66 -2.84 -53.33
N GLN A 171 30.93 -3.15 -53.55
CA GLN A 171 32.14 -2.67 -52.87
C GLN A 171 32.53 -1.26 -53.35
N TRP A 172 33.28 -0.48 -52.56
CA TRP A 172 34.49 0.28 -52.95
C TRP A 172 35.15 0.98 -51.74
N TYR A 173 36.47 1.13 -51.81
CA TYR A 173 37.45 1.53 -50.79
C TYR A 173 37.40 3.01 -50.35
N GLY A 174 37.89 3.33 -49.13
CA GLY A 174 38.41 4.67 -48.78
C GLY A 174 38.42 5.09 -47.29
N GLN A 175 39.57 4.93 -46.63
CA GLN A 175 40.21 5.72 -45.54
C GLN A 175 39.38 6.46 -44.43
N ALA A 176 39.61 6.02 -43.17
CA ALA A 176 39.89 6.71 -41.86
C ALA A 176 39.34 8.15 -41.53
N PRO A 177 39.25 8.62 -40.25
CA PRO A 177 39.80 8.04 -39.00
C PRO A 177 38.85 8.04 -37.78
N VAL A 178 39.33 7.35 -36.73
CA VAL A 178 38.80 7.23 -35.37
C VAL A 178 38.95 8.54 -34.58
N PRO A 179 38.00 8.92 -33.70
CA PRO A 179 38.30 9.73 -32.52
C PRO A 179 38.19 8.92 -31.22
N SER A 180 39.22 9.10 -30.40
CA SER A 180 39.44 8.62 -29.04
C SER A 180 38.46 9.19 -27.99
N PRO A 181 38.35 8.58 -26.79
CA PRO A 181 37.38 8.94 -25.77
C PRO A 181 37.81 10.17 -24.93
N GLN A 182 36.93 11.16 -24.79
CA GLN A 182 37.11 12.27 -23.85
C GLN A 182 36.51 11.94 -22.48
N GLN A 183 37.34 12.11 -21.46
CA GLN A 183 37.01 12.03 -20.04
C GLN A 183 36.07 13.18 -19.65
N HIS A 184 34.92 12.89 -19.03
CA HIS A 184 34.13 13.91 -18.34
C HIS A 184 34.53 13.96 -16.87
N GLN A 185 35.14 15.08 -16.48
CA GLN A 185 35.36 15.47 -15.09
C GLN A 185 34.05 15.95 -14.45
N LEU A 186 33.79 15.52 -13.21
CA LEU A 186 32.76 16.07 -12.34
C LEU A 186 33.08 17.53 -11.99
N GLY A 187 32.22 18.46 -12.43
CA GLY A 187 32.18 19.82 -11.91
C GLY A 187 31.12 19.96 -10.83
N TYR A 188 31.52 20.13 -9.57
CA TYR A 188 30.64 20.65 -8.53
C TYR A 188 30.47 22.17 -8.76
N GLN A 189 29.27 22.62 -9.14
CA GLN A 189 28.94 24.04 -9.14
C GLN A 189 28.52 24.47 -7.72
N ALA A 190 29.28 25.40 -7.14
CA ALA A 190 28.92 26.07 -5.90
C ALA A 190 27.87 27.16 -6.16
N LEU A 191 26.86 27.24 -5.29
CA LEU A 191 25.82 28.28 -5.32
C LEU A 191 26.38 29.63 -4.84
N PRO A 192 25.88 30.78 -5.35
CA PRO A 192 26.37 32.08 -4.91
C PRO A 192 25.83 32.42 -3.52
N ALA A 193 26.72 32.88 -2.64
CA ALA A 193 26.40 33.37 -1.31
C ALA A 193 25.67 34.72 -1.39
N VAL A 194 24.50 34.81 -0.76
CA VAL A 194 23.74 36.07 -0.62
C VAL A 194 24.22 36.85 0.59
N SER A 195 24.62 38.10 0.34
CA SER A 195 25.06 39.07 1.34
C SER A 195 23.88 39.49 2.23
N ALA A 196 24.00 39.28 3.53
CA ALA A 196 23.01 39.70 4.52
C ALA A 196 23.04 41.24 4.73
N LYS A 197 21.86 41.86 4.72
CA LYS A 197 21.58 43.15 5.38
C LYS A 197 20.36 42.99 6.29
N PRO A 198 20.28 43.71 7.41
CA PRO A 198 19.32 43.43 8.48
C PRO A 198 18.01 44.17 8.20
N GLY A 199 16.99 43.40 7.84
CA GLY A 199 15.60 43.82 7.77
C GLY A 199 14.78 42.54 7.74
N ALA A 200 14.17 42.19 8.86
CA ALA A 200 13.43 40.94 9.03
C ALA A 200 12.12 40.98 8.21
N SER A 201 12.20 40.75 6.91
CA SER A 201 11.09 40.24 6.12
C SER A 201 11.18 38.72 6.15
N SER A 202 10.12 38.06 6.60
CA SER A 202 10.02 36.62 6.76
C SER A 202 10.56 35.89 5.52
N ALA A 203 11.43 34.89 5.70
CA ALA A 203 12.09 34.10 4.63
C ALA A 203 11.13 33.27 3.74
N ILE A 204 9.83 33.54 3.85
CA ILE A 204 8.70 32.88 3.21
C ILE A 204 7.90 33.88 2.34
N GLU A 205 8.19 35.18 2.44
CA GLU A 205 7.46 36.23 1.73
C GLU A 205 7.95 36.33 0.28
N GLY A 206 7.12 35.86 -0.66
CA GLY A 206 7.42 35.84 -2.09
C GLY A 206 7.73 34.46 -2.67
N LEU A 207 7.77 33.39 -1.85
CA LEU A 207 7.84 32.02 -2.36
C LEU A 207 6.44 31.56 -2.81
N PRO A 208 6.24 31.21 -4.09
CA PRO A 208 4.97 30.62 -4.52
C PRO A 208 4.75 29.28 -3.83
N PHE A 209 3.55 29.06 -3.29
CA PHE A 209 3.16 27.77 -2.70
C PHE A 209 2.86 26.76 -3.80
N GLU A 210 3.89 26.26 -4.46
CA GLU A 210 3.71 25.24 -5.49
C GLU A 210 3.75 23.84 -4.86
N VAL A 211 2.73 23.03 -5.14
CA VAL A 211 2.70 21.65 -4.69
C VAL A 211 3.84 20.91 -5.39
N ASN A 212 4.72 20.27 -4.62
CA ASN A 212 5.87 19.56 -5.18
C ASN A 212 5.44 18.61 -6.30
N SER A 213 6.17 18.62 -7.42
CA SER A 213 5.81 17.92 -8.66
C SER A 213 5.58 16.41 -8.47
N LYS A 214 6.14 15.78 -7.43
CA LYS A 214 5.86 14.37 -7.09
C LYS A 214 4.43 14.12 -6.60
N PHE A 215 3.76 15.16 -6.11
CA PHE A 215 2.38 15.13 -5.65
C PHE A 215 1.40 15.69 -6.71
N GLU A 216 1.89 16.15 -7.87
CA GLU A 216 1.06 16.62 -8.99
C GLU A 216 -0.05 15.63 -9.36
N MET A 217 0.30 14.35 -9.38
CA MET A 217 -0.67 13.30 -9.68
C MET A 217 -1.75 13.11 -8.61
N LEU A 218 -1.51 13.51 -7.35
CA LEU A 218 -2.48 13.36 -6.26
C LEU A 218 -3.57 14.42 -6.30
N TRP A 219 -3.25 15.64 -6.75
CA TRP A 219 -4.21 16.75 -6.80
C TRP A 219 -4.83 16.95 -8.18
N LYS A 220 -4.11 16.59 -9.28
CA LYS A 220 -4.67 16.59 -10.64
C LYS A 220 -5.62 15.43 -10.90
N LYS A 221 -5.55 14.35 -10.12
CA LYS A 221 -6.56 13.27 -10.14
C LYS A 221 -7.58 13.51 -9.05
N SER A 222 -8.58 14.34 -9.38
CA SER A 222 -9.81 14.61 -8.63
C SER A 222 -9.59 15.08 -7.18
N GLY A 223 -10.00 16.31 -6.89
CA GLY A 223 -10.27 16.72 -5.50
C GLY A 223 -11.19 15.72 -4.79
N PRO A 224 -11.29 15.76 -3.45
CA PRO A 224 -12.10 14.80 -2.71
C PRO A 224 -13.50 14.70 -3.34
N VAL A 225 -13.82 13.51 -3.86
CA VAL A 225 -15.17 13.21 -4.37
C VAL A 225 -16.04 13.09 -3.14
N ILE A 226 -16.56 14.23 -2.67
CA ILE A 226 -17.61 14.26 -1.67
C ILE A 226 -18.81 13.56 -2.33
N PRO A 227 -19.28 12.41 -1.81
CA PRO A 227 -20.48 11.78 -2.32
C PRO A 227 -21.60 12.83 -2.35
N ALA A 228 -22.33 12.92 -3.45
CA ALA A 228 -23.46 13.85 -3.54
C ALA A 228 -24.43 13.53 -2.39
N MET A 229 -24.44 14.39 -1.38
CA MET A 229 -25.32 14.26 -0.24
C MET A 229 -26.73 14.57 -0.75
N GLN A 230 -27.61 13.58 -0.75
CA GLN A 230 -29.01 13.81 -1.12
C GLN A 230 -29.63 14.72 -0.06
N SER A 231 -29.97 15.95 -0.45
CA SER A 231 -30.79 16.82 0.40
C SER A 231 -32.22 16.28 0.37
N LEU A 232 -32.66 15.68 1.48
CA LEU A 232 -34.06 15.29 1.67
C LEU A 232 -34.81 16.41 2.37
N SER A 233 -36.06 16.65 1.97
CA SER A 233 -36.94 17.53 2.74
C SER A 233 -37.35 16.87 4.06
N VAL A 234 -37.80 17.66 5.04
CA VAL A 234 -38.30 17.13 6.32
C VAL A 234 -39.41 16.09 6.09
N SER A 235 -40.32 16.36 5.14
CA SER A 235 -41.38 15.42 4.74
C SER A 235 -40.84 14.11 4.15
N ASP A 236 -39.77 14.16 3.35
CA ASP A 236 -39.18 12.94 2.77
C ASP A 236 -38.49 12.09 3.84
N ILE A 237 -37.87 12.74 4.84
CA ILE A 237 -37.25 12.07 5.98
C ILE A 237 -38.33 11.36 6.80
N ASP A 238 -39.42 12.07 7.12
CA ASP A 238 -40.52 11.50 7.89
C ASP A 238 -41.14 10.31 7.18
N VAL A 239 -41.39 10.37 5.88
CA VAL A 239 -41.96 9.22 5.13
C VAL A 239 -40.97 8.05 5.08
N LYS A 240 -39.69 8.31 4.82
CA LYS A 240 -38.71 7.25 4.54
C LYS A 240 -38.21 6.55 5.79
N TYR A 241 -38.14 7.26 6.90
CA TYR A 241 -37.56 6.77 8.14
C TYR A 241 -38.54 6.76 9.30
N ASN A 242 -39.84 6.95 9.06
CA ASN A 242 -40.86 6.74 10.09
C ASN A 242 -40.73 5.32 10.64
N TYR A 243 -40.61 5.23 11.96
CA TYR A 243 -40.61 3.96 12.66
C TYR A 243 -41.72 3.96 13.71
N ASP A 244 -42.82 3.27 13.42
CA ASP A 244 -44.06 3.28 14.20
C ASP A 244 -44.17 2.09 15.17
N PHE A 245 -43.12 1.28 15.31
CA PHE A 245 -43.06 0.06 16.12
C PHE A 245 -44.14 -0.98 15.78
N SER A 246 -44.80 -0.87 14.61
CA SER A 246 -45.86 -1.80 14.20
C SER A 246 -45.33 -3.23 14.05
N LYS A 247 -44.07 -3.37 13.65
CA LYS A 247 -43.41 -4.68 13.50
C LYS A 247 -43.22 -5.37 14.85
N GLU A 248 -42.86 -4.63 15.89
CA GLU A 248 -42.68 -5.17 17.23
C GLU A 248 -44.01 -5.53 17.88
N ARG A 249 -45.01 -4.65 17.74
CA ARG A 249 -46.36 -4.93 18.27
C ARG A 249 -46.96 -6.20 17.66
N ALA A 250 -46.73 -6.45 16.37
CA ALA A 250 -47.18 -7.66 15.69
C ALA A 250 -46.50 -8.96 16.20
N VAL A 251 -45.28 -8.86 16.74
CA VAL A 251 -44.56 -10.00 17.35
C VAL A 251 -45.10 -10.30 18.74
N THR A 252 -45.53 -9.28 19.49
CA THR A 252 -46.08 -9.46 20.85
C THR A 252 -47.54 -9.93 20.86
N SER A 253 -48.28 -9.77 19.76
CA SER A 253 -49.69 -10.20 19.65
C SER A 253 -49.89 -11.65 19.14
N ARG A 254 -48.85 -12.49 19.18
CA ARG A 254 -48.92 -13.92 18.84
C ARG A 254 -48.69 -14.80 20.06
#